data_AF-A0A662BKM0-F1
#
_entry.id   AF-A0A662BKM0-F1
#
_cell.length_a   1.000
_cell.length_b   1.000
_cell.length_c   1.000
_cell.angle_alpha   90.00
_cell.angle_beta   90.00
_cell.angle_gamma   90.00
#
_symmetry.space_group_name_H-M   'P 1'
#
loop_
_entity.id
_entity.type
_entity.pdbx_description
1 polymer ?
#
loop_
_entity_poly.entity_id
_entity_poly.type
_entity_poly.pdbx_seq_one_letter_code
_entity_poly.pdbx_strand_id
1 'polypeptide(L)'
;MKIAVDFDGTIVDHKYPRIGKTKPFAFETLKALGKQDHDLILWTYRAGKELDEAVEFCKENGIEFHAINSSYPEEIMDDAISRKIYADIYIDDRNIGGFPGWSIIWKAINEEVPFQSDLFFDIENEEEKTSLKNKIINFFK
;
A
#
# COMPACT_ATOMS: atom_id res chain seq x y z
N MET A 1 2.29 12.45 -8.25
CA MET A 1 3.43 11.87 -7.52
C MET A 1 3.66 10.46 -8.05
N LYS A 2 4.89 9.97 -7.97
CA LYS A 2 5.23 8.56 -8.17
C LYS A 2 5.07 7.82 -6.84
N ILE A 3 4.16 6.86 -6.80
CA ILE A 3 3.87 6.08 -5.60
C ILE A 3 4.26 4.62 -5.88
N ALA A 4 5.32 4.16 -5.23
CA ALA A 4 5.73 2.77 -5.24
C ALA A 4 4.88 1.97 -4.27
N VAL A 5 4.30 0.86 -4.73
CA VAL A 5 3.39 0.03 -3.94
C VAL A 5 3.86 -1.42 -3.98
N ASP A 6 4.19 -1.97 -2.81
CA ASP A 6 4.45 -3.41 -2.67
C ASP A 6 3.18 -4.25 -2.90
N PHE A 7 3.35 -5.52 -3.22
CA PHE A 7 2.26 -6.46 -3.45
C PHE A 7 1.96 -7.35 -2.23
N ASP A 8 2.92 -8.17 -1.78
CA ASP A 8 2.71 -9.25 -0.81
C ASP A 8 2.84 -8.77 0.63
N GLY A 9 1.71 -8.58 1.30
CA GLY A 9 1.66 -7.94 2.61
C GLY A 9 1.11 -6.51 2.54
N THR A 10 0.94 -5.97 1.33
CA THR A 10 0.50 -4.59 1.09
C THR A 10 -0.82 -4.52 0.32
N ILE A 11 -0.90 -5.04 -0.91
CA ILE A 11 -2.15 -5.12 -1.68
C ILE A 11 -2.95 -6.37 -1.25
N VAL A 12 -2.25 -7.48 -1.06
CA VAL A 12 -2.81 -8.76 -0.62
C VAL A 12 -2.13 -9.22 0.66
N ASP A 13 -2.70 -10.21 1.34
CA ASP A 13 -2.01 -10.91 2.42
C ASP A 13 -0.76 -11.62 1.91
N HIS A 14 0.32 -11.62 2.70
CA HIS A 14 1.57 -12.27 2.32
C HIS A 14 1.39 -13.80 2.24
N LYS A 15 1.31 -14.32 1.01
CA LYS A 15 1.14 -15.76 0.70
C LYS A 15 2.08 -16.27 -0.40
N TYR A 16 3.13 -15.50 -0.71
CA TYR A 16 4.13 -15.84 -1.72
C TYR A 16 4.56 -17.32 -1.62
N PRO A 17 4.61 -18.08 -2.74
CA PRO A 17 4.45 -17.60 -4.12
C PRO A 17 2.99 -17.38 -4.57
N ARG A 18 2.00 -17.87 -3.81
CA ARG A 18 0.58 -17.70 -4.15
C ARG A 18 0.11 -16.26 -3.90
N ILE A 19 -0.96 -15.85 -4.56
CA ILE A 19 -1.63 -14.58 -4.27
C ILE A 19 -2.50 -14.77 -3.01
N GLY A 20 -2.37 -13.85 -2.05
CA GLY A 20 -3.17 -13.84 -0.84
C GLY A 20 -4.55 -13.22 -1.03
N LYS A 21 -5.30 -13.09 0.07
CA LYS A 21 -6.56 -12.36 0.05
C LYS A 21 -6.29 -10.86 -0.08
N THR A 22 -7.06 -10.16 -0.89
CA THR A 22 -7.04 -8.70 -0.98
C THR A 22 -7.20 -8.06 0.40
N LYS A 23 -6.34 -7.08 0.72
CA LYS A 23 -6.49 -6.30 1.94
C LYS A 23 -7.68 -5.36 1.86
N PRO A 24 -8.37 -5.08 2.98
CA PRO A 24 -9.48 -4.14 2.99
C PRO A 24 -9.10 -2.80 2.36
N PHE A 25 -9.96 -2.31 1.44
CA PHE A 25 -9.83 -1.04 0.74
C PHE A 25 -8.63 -0.88 -0.19
N ALA A 26 -7.84 -1.93 -0.45
CA ALA A 26 -6.64 -1.84 -1.27
C ALA A 26 -6.90 -1.29 -2.67
N PHE A 27 -7.80 -1.93 -3.42
CA PHE A 27 -8.10 -1.53 -4.79
C PHE A 27 -8.93 -0.25 -4.87
N GLU A 28 -9.81 0.00 -3.91
CA GLU A 28 -10.57 1.25 -3.81
C GLU A 28 -9.62 2.44 -3.64
N THR A 29 -8.66 2.33 -2.73
CA THR A 29 -7.67 3.39 -2.48
C THR A 29 -6.75 3.57 -3.68
N LEU A 30 -6.21 2.48 -4.25
CA LEU A 30 -5.35 2.59 -5.44
C LEU A 30 -6.09 3.23 -6.63
N LYS A 31 -7.35 2.87 -6.87
CA LYS A 31 -8.15 3.47 -7.95
C LYS A 31 -8.38 4.96 -7.69
N ALA A 32 -8.62 5.34 -6.44
CA ALA A 32 -8.81 6.74 -6.07
C ALA A 32 -7.52 7.55 -6.26
N LEU A 33 -6.35 7.00 -5.87
CA LEU A 33 -5.05 7.62 -6.11
C LEU A 33 -4.75 7.76 -7.61
N GLY A 34 -5.07 6.74 -8.41
CA GLY A 34 -4.94 6.81 -9.87
C GLY A 34 -5.83 7.90 -10.50
N LYS A 35 -7.05 8.10 -9.99
CA LYS A 35 -7.94 9.20 -10.42
C LYS A 35 -7.45 10.59 -10.02
N GLN A 36 -6.46 10.68 -9.12
CA GLN A 36 -5.80 11.92 -8.73
C GLN A 36 -4.51 12.15 -9.53
N ASP A 37 -4.38 11.50 -10.68
CA ASP A 37 -3.22 11.59 -11.58
C ASP A 37 -1.89 11.26 -10.86
N HIS A 38 -1.92 10.27 -9.96
CA HIS A 38 -0.71 9.70 -9.39
C HIS A 38 -0.22 8.53 -10.25
N ASP A 39 1.09 8.52 -10.51
CA ASP A 39 1.77 7.41 -11.19
C ASP A 39 1.99 6.29 -10.17
N LEU A 40 1.14 5.27 -10.23
CA LEU A 40 1.29 4.09 -9.40
C LEU A 40 2.33 3.16 -10.02
N ILE A 41 3.34 2.78 -9.26
CA ILE A 41 4.39 1.85 -9.66
C ILE A 41 4.25 0.59 -8.82
N LEU A 42 4.07 -0.57 -9.46
CA LEU A 42 4.14 -1.84 -8.76
C LEU A 42 5.60 -2.10 -8.38
N TRP A 43 5.91 -2.17 -7.09
CA TRP A 43 7.26 -2.37 -6.57
C TRP A 43 7.33 -3.63 -5.72
N THR A 44 7.57 -4.76 -6.35
CA THR A 44 7.48 -6.07 -5.71
C THR A 44 8.74 -6.90 -5.94
N TYR A 45 9.05 -7.75 -4.94
CA TYR A 45 10.09 -8.76 -5.08
C TYR A 45 9.73 -9.87 -6.10
N ARG A 46 8.46 -9.99 -6.50
CA ARG A 46 8.04 -10.95 -7.52
C ARG A 46 8.77 -10.70 -8.84
N ALA A 47 9.09 -11.79 -9.54
CA ALA A 47 9.76 -11.78 -10.84
C ALA A 47 9.22 -12.93 -11.71
N GLY A 48 9.39 -12.83 -13.02
CA GLY A 48 8.95 -13.87 -13.96
C GLY A 48 7.44 -14.17 -13.84
N LYS A 49 7.09 -15.45 -13.77
CA LYS A 49 5.70 -15.91 -13.75
C LYS A 49 4.90 -15.33 -12.58
N GLU A 50 5.51 -15.25 -11.40
CA GLU A 50 4.86 -14.71 -10.21
C GLU A 50 4.58 -13.22 -10.33
N LEU A 51 5.41 -12.48 -11.07
CA LEU A 51 5.19 -11.06 -11.38
C LEU A 51 4.03 -10.91 -12.36
N ASP A 52 4.03 -11.70 -13.44
CA ASP A 52 2.95 -11.69 -14.43
C ASP A 52 1.59 -11.98 -13.77
N GLU A 53 1.54 -12.96 -12.85
CA GLU A 53 0.33 -13.27 -12.07
C GLU A 53 -0.13 -12.10 -11.19
N ALA A 54 0.79 -11.39 -10.54
CA ALA A 54 0.45 -10.23 -9.70
C ALA A 54 -0.06 -9.04 -10.54
N VAL A 55 0.56 -8.81 -11.70
CA VAL A 55 0.16 -7.77 -12.65
C VAL A 55 -1.25 -8.05 -13.18
N GLU A 56 -1.50 -9.28 -13.65
CA GLU A 56 -2.82 -9.65 -14.18
C GLU A 56 -3.89 -9.60 -13.06
N PHE A 57 -3.58 -10.07 -11.85
CA PHE A 57 -4.48 -9.96 -10.72
C PHE A 57 -4.89 -8.50 -10.42
N CYS A 58 -3.94 -7.56 -10.47
CA CYS A 58 -4.24 -6.15 -10.28
C CYS A 58 -5.12 -5.60 -11.40
N LYS A 59 -4.83 -5.99 -12.65
CA LYS A 59 -5.58 -5.60 -13.84
C LYS A 59 -7.02 -6.10 -13.81
N GLU A 60 -7.25 -7.37 -13.46
CA GLU A 60 -8.59 -7.95 -13.26
C GLU A 60 -9.38 -7.21 -12.17
N ASN A 61 -8.68 -6.66 -11.17
CA ASN A 61 -9.26 -5.82 -10.13
C ASN A 61 -9.35 -4.33 -10.53
N GLY A 62 -9.03 -3.97 -11.77
CA GLY A 62 -9.20 -2.63 -12.32
C GLY A 62 -8.09 -1.64 -11.94
N ILE A 63 -6.87 -2.13 -11.71
CA ILE A 63 -5.66 -1.33 -11.56
C ILE A 63 -4.68 -1.68 -12.66
N GLU A 64 -4.27 -0.66 -13.43
CA GLU A 64 -3.14 -0.73 -14.34
C GLU A 64 -2.05 0.18 -13.79
N PHE A 65 -0.86 -0.37 -13.56
CA PHE A 65 0.25 0.40 -13.04
C PHE A 65 0.94 1.17 -14.16
N HIS A 66 1.43 2.37 -13.84
CA HIS A 66 2.24 3.19 -14.72
C HIS A 66 3.53 2.44 -15.11
N ALA A 67 4.22 1.87 -14.12
CA ALA A 67 5.40 1.04 -14.33
C ALA A 67 5.42 -0.16 -13.37
N ILE A 68 6.19 -1.19 -13.73
CA ILE A 68 6.34 -2.41 -12.94
C ILE A 68 7.84 -2.64 -12.70
N ASN A 69 8.23 -2.70 -11.42
CA ASN A 69 9.61 -2.89 -10.99
C ASN A 69 10.64 -1.95 -11.64
N SER A 70 10.17 -0.75 -12.03
CA SER A 70 10.91 0.25 -12.80
C SER A 70 10.45 1.65 -12.41
N SER A 71 11.33 2.64 -12.51
CA SER A 71 11.05 4.05 -12.18
C SER A 71 10.14 4.75 -13.21
N TYR A 72 10.03 4.19 -14.42
CA TYR A 72 9.19 4.63 -15.54
C TYR A 72 9.03 3.47 -16.55
N PRO A 73 8.05 3.51 -17.49
CA PRO A 73 7.63 2.35 -18.27
C PRO A 73 8.69 1.82 -19.23
N GLU A 74 9.51 2.71 -19.80
CA GLU A 74 10.56 2.37 -20.76
C GLU A 74 11.97 2.25 -20.13
N GLU A 75 12.07 2.11 -18.81
CA GLU A 75 13.37 2.00 -18.13
C GLU A 75 14.07 0.68 -18.51
N ILE A 76 15.30 0.80 -19.02
CA ILE A 76 16.13 -0.35 -19.36
C ILE A 76 17.10 -0.58 -18.21
N MET A 77 16.90 -1.66 -17.46
CA MET A 77 17.80 -2.07 -16.38
C MET A 77 19.15 -2.53 -16.95
N ASP A 78 20.20 -1.81 -16.60
CA ASP A 78 21.60 -2.14 -16.87
C ASP A 78 22.48 -1.84 -15.63
N ASP A 79 23.78 -2.13 -15.74
CA ASP A 79 24.75 -1.92 -14.64
C ASP A 79 25.03 -0.44 -14.34
N ALA A 80 24.57 0.50 -15.19
CA ALA A 80 24.78 1.93 -15.01
C ALA A 80 23.67 2.58 -14.16
N ILE A 81 22.53 1.91 -13.98
CA ILE A 81 21.41 2.44 -13.21
C ILE A 81 21.18 1.70 -11.88
N SER A 82 20.62 2.43 -10.91
CA SER A 82 20.34 1.90 -9.58
C SER A 82 19.21 0.87 -9.62
N ARG A 83 19.40 -0.27 -8.94
CA ARG A 83 18.33 -1.27 -8.74
C ARG A 83 17.13 -0.76 -7.94
N LYS A 84 17.31 0.31 -7.15
CA LYS A 84 16.21 0.92 -6.39
C LYS A 84 15.44 1.86 -7.30
N ILE A 85 14.13 1.66 -7.43
CA ILE A 85 13.24 2.57 -8.15
C ILE A 85 13.20 3.95 -7.48
N TYR A 86 12.98 4.98 -8.29
CA TYR A 86 12.78 6.33 -7.83
C TYR A 86 11.29 6.66 -7.70
N ALA A 87 10.82 6.93 -6.47
CA ALA A 87 9.45 7.30 -6.16
C ALA A 87 9.39 8.37 -5.05
N ASP A 88 8.29 9.13 -5.01
CA ASP A 88 8.04 10.15 -3.98
C ASP A 88 7.57 9.49 -2.66
N ILE A 89 6.77 8.41 -2.78
CA ILE A 89 6.19 7.66 -1.66
C ILE A 89 6.43 6.16 -1.89
N TYR A 90 6.75 5.44 -0.81
CA TYR A 90 6.86 3.97 -0.79
C TYR A 90 5.84 3.39 0.21
N ILE A 91 4.88 2.63 -0.29
CA ILE A 91 3.88 1.92 0.50
C ILE A 91 4.29 0.44 0.54
N ASP A 92 4.74 -0.01 1.71
CA ASP A 92 5.33 -1.34 1.89
C ASP A 92 5.04 -1.85 3.30
N ASP A 93 4.73 -3.14 3.43
CA ASP A 93 4.42 -3.76 4.73
C ASP A 93 5.65 -3.91 5.64
N ARG A 94 6.84 -3.83 5.05
CA ARG A 94 8.14 -3.91 5.73
C ARG A 94 8.72 -2.55 6.07
N ASN A 95 8.02 -1.46 5.82
CA ASN A 95 8.42 -0.15 6.33
C ASN A 95 8.56 -0.17 7.86
N ILE A 96 9.46 0.65 8.41
CA ILE A 96 9.58 0.82 9.87
C ILE A 96 8.24 1.36 10.39
N GLY A 97 7.60 0.62 11.32
CA GLY A 97 6.24 0.88 11.79
C GLY A 97 5.17 -0.05 11.20
N GLY A 98 5.53 -0.87 10.20
CA GLY A 98 4.65 -1.85 9.56
C GLY A 98 3.62 -1.22 8.62
N PHE A 99 2.69 -2.04 8.14
CA PHE A 99 1.58 -1.60 7.28
C PHE A 99 0.41 -1.05 8.11
N PRO A 100 0.12 0.27 8.10
CA PRO A 100 -0.95 0.83 8.92
C PRO A 100 -2.35 0.55 8.36
N GLY A 101 -2.45 0.08 7.10
CA GLY A 101 -3.73 -0.14 6.42
C GLY A 101 -4.10 0.99 5.46
N TRP A 102 -4.91 0.64 4.46
CA TRP A 102 -5.21 1.51 3.32
C TRP A 102 -6.00 2.77 3.67
N SER A 103 -6.86 2.74 4.69
CA SER A 103 -7.60 3.93 5.12
C SER A 103 -6.67 5.01 5.70
N ILE A 104 -5.66 4.58 6.48
CA ILE A 104 -4.69 5.49 7.10
C ILE A 104 -3.75 6.05 6.03
N ILE A 105 -3.32 5.22 5.08
CA ILE A 105 -2.52 5.64 3.91
C ILE A 105 -3.27 6.68 3.09
N TRP A 106 -4.55 6.44 2.78
CA TRP A 106 -5.38 7.40 2.04
C TRP A 106 -5.43 8.76 2.73
N LYS A 107 -5.68 8.77 4.04
CA LYS A 107 -5.71 10.00 4.85
C LYS A 107 -4.36 10.73 4.81
N ALA A 108 -3.27 10.00 5.02
CA ALA A 108 -1.92 10.57 5.04
C ALA A 108 -1.53 11.22 3.70
N ILE A 109 -1.95 10.65 2.57
CA ILE A 109 -1.65 11.21 1.24
C ILE A 109 -2.49 12.45 0.94
N ASN A 110 -3.75 12.50 1.39
CA ASN A 110 -4.72 13.51 0.94
C ASN A 110 -4.91 14.70 1.89
N GLU A 111 -4.68 14.54 3.19
CA GLU A 111 -5.05 15.53 4.20
C GLU A 111 -3.87 16.37 4.71
N GLU A 112 -2.71 16.33 4.02
CA GLU A 112 -1.45 16.95 4.47
C GLU A 112 -1.08 16.61 5.94
N VAL A 113 -1.56 15.46 6.45
CA VAL A 113 -1.31 15.06 7.84
C VAL A 113 0.16 14.69 7.95
N PRO A 114 0.96 15.41 8.75
CA PRO A 114 2.34 15.04 8.98
C PRO A 114 2.37 13.61 9.53
N PHE A 115 3.17 12.74 8.91
CA PHE A 115 3.35 11.35 9.35
C PHE A 115 4.04 11.24 10.73
N GLN A 116 4.23 12.35 11.43
CA GLN A 116 4.86 12.42 12.74
C GLN A 116 3.81 12.67 13.83
N SER A 117 3.87 11.80 14.84
CA SER A 117 3.12 11.77 16.10
C SER A 117 1.60 11.71 15.98
N ASP A 118 0.95 12.66 15.32
CA ASP A 118 -0.47 12.94 15.59
C ASP A 118 -1.37 11.83 15.05
N LEU A 119 -1.01 11.22 13.91
CA LEU A 119 -1.74 10.07 13.38
C LEU A 119 -1.56 8.82 14.25
N PHE A 120 -0.36 8.58 14.79
CA PHE A 120 -0.10 7.46 15.71
C PHE A 120 -0.82 7.68 17.06
N PHE A 121 -0.80 8.90 17.60
CA PHE A 121 -1.55 9.26 18.81
C PHE A 121 -3.06 9.17 18.59
N ASP A 122 -3.59 9.62 17.44
CA ASP A 122 -5.01 9.55 17.15
C ASP A 122 -5.49 8.09 17.03
N ILE A 123 -4.69 7.21 16.41
CA ILE A 123 -5.00 5.77 16.33
C ILE A 123 -4.99 5.14 17.72
N GLU A 124 -3.96 5.39 18.55
CA GLU A 124 -3.92 4.90 19.94
C GLU A 124 -5.13 5.41 20.75
N ASN A 125 -5.48 6.69 20.60
CA ASN A 125 -6.63 7.29 21.28
C ASN A 125 -7.98 6.72 20.80
N GLU A 126 -8.15 6.43 19.51
CA GLU A 126 -9.37 5.79 18.99
C GLU A 126 -9.49 4.33 19.42
N GLU A 127 -8.39 3.57 19.44
CA GLU A 127 -8.37 2.21 19.97
C GLU A 127 -8.69 2.19 21.47
N GLU A 128 -8.13 3.10 22.27
CA GLU A 128 -8.47 3.24 23.69
C GLU A 128 -9.95 3.56 23.89
N LYS A 129 -10.51 4.54 23.15
CA LYS A 129 -11.93 4.89 23.24
C LYS A 129 -12.83 3.72 22.88
N THR A 130 -12.48 2.97 21.84
CA THR A 130 -13.24 1.80 21.40
C THR A 130 -13.18 0.68 22.43
N SER A 131 -12.00 0.42 23.00
CA SER A 131 -11.78 -0.53 24.09
C SER A 131 -12.56 -0.18 25.36
N LEU A 132 -12.53 1.09 25.78
CA LEU A 132 -13.30 1.62 26.90
C LEU A 132 -14.81 1.48 26.69
N LYS A 133 -15.30 1.83 25.49
CA LYS A 133 -16.73 1.70 25.14
C LYS A 133 -17.19 0.24 25.21
N ASN A 134 -16.37 -0.70 24.72
CA ASN A 134 -16.68 -2.13 24.79
C ASN A 134 -16.67 -2.66 26.23
N LYS A 135 -15.74 -2.22 27.08
CA LYS A 135 -15.74 -2.54 28.52
C LYS A 135 -17.01 -2.04 29.22
N ILE A 136 -17.44 -0.81 28.93
CA ILE A 136 -18.67 -0.23 29.48
C ILE A 136 -19.90 -1.04 29.04
N ILE A 137 -20.02 -1.35 27.74
CA ILE A 137 -21.14 -2.15 27.21
C ILE A 137 -21.21 -3.53 27.88
N ASN A 138 -20.07 -4.18 28.10
CA ASN A 138 -20.02 -5.48 28.78
C ASN A 138 -20.30 -5.40 30.28
N PHE A 139 -20.08 -4.26 30.92
CA PHE A 139 -20.42 -4.05 32.34
C PHE A 139 -21.93 -3.86 32.57
N PHE A 140 -22.64 -3.34 31.57
CA PHE A 140 -24.09 -3.11 31.62
C PHE A 140 -24.93 -4.25 31.00
N LYS A 141 -24.29 -5.34 30.57
CA LYS A 141 -24.94 -6.59 30.16
C LYS A 141 -24.82 -7.61 31.28
#